data_AF-A0A3D4B7X1-F1
#
_entry.id   AF-A0A3D4B7X1-F1
#
_cell.length_a   1.000
_cell.length_b   1.000
_cell.length_c   1.000
_cell.angle_alpha   90.00
_cell.angle_beta   90.00
_cell.angle_gamma   90.00
#
_symmetry.space_group_name_H-M   'P 1'
#
loop_
_entity.id
_entity.type
_entity.pdbx_description
1 polymer ?
#
loop_
_entity_poly.entity_id
_entity_poly.type
_entity_poly.pdbx_seq_one_letter_code
_entity_poly.pdbx_strand_id
1 'polypeptide(L)' 'MKKVYMQLQESEGHLLGAASRIYAAYLRTDQYTPGDEASLMSRAIQEAIQLAQTIDHFVIADDEVD' A
#
# COMPACT_ATOMS: atom_id res chain seq x y z
N MET A 1 27.54 3.16 -6.17
CA MET A 1 26.11 2.79 -6.26
C MET A 1 25.45 3.65 -7.33
N LYS A 2 24.79 3.05 -8.32
CA LYS A 2 24.07 3.76 -9.39
C LYS A 2 22.87 4.46 -8.73
N LYS A 3 22.77 5.79 -8.79
CA LYS A 3 21.60 6.51 -8.28
C LYS A 3 20.38 6.05 -9.08
N VAL A 4 19.51 5.28 -8.45
CA VAL A 4 18.20 4.96 -9.00
C VAL A 4 17.34 6.20 -8.77
N TYR A 5 17.20 7.04 -9.79
CA TYR A 5 16.23 8.12 -9.77
C TYR A 5 14.86 7.49 -10.05
N MET A 6 14.20 7.04 -8.99
CA MET A 6 12.83 6.56 -9.06
C MET A 6 11.92 7.79 -9.08
N GLN A 7 11.35 8.11 -10.24
CA GLN A 7 10.32 9.13 -10.40
C GLN A 7 8.98 8.41 -10.30
N LEU A 8 8.39 8.42 -9.11
CA LEU A 8 7.02 7.94 -8.89
C LEU A 8 6.05 9.07 -9.18
N GLN A 9 4.89 8.75 -9.75
CA GLN A 9 3.76 9.65 -9.77
C GLN A 9 3.31 9.96 -8.33
N GLU A 10 2.62 11.08 -8.13
CA GLU A 10 2.17 11.50 -6.80
C GLU A 10 1.28 10.44 -6.12
N SER A 11 0.33 9.88 -6.88
CA SER A 11 -0.54 8.77 -6.44
C SER A 11 0.26 7.52 -6.07
N GLU A 12 1.28 7.16 -6.87
CA GLU A 12 2.18 6.04 -6.58
C GLU A 12 2.99 6.30 -5.29
N GLY A 13 3.37 7.54 -5.02
CA GLY A 13 4.02 7.94 -3.77
C GLY A 13 3.12 7.77 -2.55
N HIS A 14 1.83 8.13 -2.66
CA HIS A 14 0.85 7.91 -1.60
C HIS A 14 0.61 6.42 -1.34
N LEU A 15 0.44 5.63 -2.40
CA LEU A 15 0.27 4.19 -2.31
C LEU A 15 1.51 3.51 -1.71
N LEU A 16 2.72 3.92 -2.12
CA LEU A 16 3.97 3.44 -1.52
C LEU A 16 4.02 3.76 -0.03
N GLY A 17 3.63 4.98 0.37
CA GLY A 17 3.55 5.39 1.76
C GLY A 17 2.61 4.51 2.58
N ALA A 18 1.41 4.22 2.06
CA ALA A 18 0.45 3.32 2.71
C ALA A 18 0.96 1.88 2.79
N ALA A 19 1.42 1.32 1.66
CA ALA A 19 1.97 -0.04 1.59
C ALA A 19 3.16 -0.23 2.53
N SER A 20 4.03 0.78 2.68
CA SER A 20 5.17 0.72 3.60
C SER A 20 4.74 0.51 5.06
N ARG A 21 3.63 1.12 5.47
CA ARG A 21 3.09 1.01 6.84
C ARG A 21 2.49 -0.37 7.08
N ILE A 22 1.75 -0.89 6.10
CA ILE A 22 1.16 -2.25 6.15
C ILE A 22 2.28 -3.30 6.19
N TYR A 23 3.27 -3.17 5.31
CA TYR A 23 4.41 -4.08 5.27
C TYR A 23 5.20 -4.07 6.59
N ALA A 24 5.49 -2.88 7.13
CA ALA A 24 6.16 -2.75 8.42
C ALA A 24 5.35 -3.37 9.58
N ALA A 25 4.02 -3.40 9.48
CA ALA A 25 3.17 -4.10 10.44
C ALA A 25 3.36 -5.62 10.34
N TYR A 26 3.34 -6.21 9.14
CA TYR A 26 3.56 -7.66 8.97
C TYR A 26 4.89 -8.13 9.55
N LEU A 27 5.97 -7.38 9.31
CA LEU A 27 7.31 -7.71 9.83
C LEU A 27 7.38 -7.76 11.37
N ARG A 28 6.42 -7.15 12.07
CA ARG A 28 6.35 -7.13 13.54
C ARG A 28 5.38 -8.15 14.11
N THR A 29 4.66 -8.89 13.27
CA THR A 29 3.72 -9.94 13.69
C THR A 29 4.35 -11.31 13.61
N ASP A 30 3.76 -12.28 14.30
CA ASP A 30 4.13 -13.70 14.20
C ASP A 30 3.86 -14.29 12.79
N GLN A 31 3.29 -13.51 11.87
CA GLN A 31 3.11 -13.90 10.46
C GLN A 31 4.40 -13.76 9.65
N TYR A 32 5.42 -13.07 10.16
CA TYR A 32 6.70 -12.95 9.48
C TYR A 32 7.51 -14.25 9.61
N THR A 33 7.75 -14.89 8.47
CA THR A 33 8.73 -15.96 8.34
C THR A 33 9.88 -15.46 7.45
N PRO A 34 11.15 -15.61 7.87
CA PRO A 34 12.28 -15.27 7.01
C PRO A 34 12.20 -15.98 5.66
N GLY A 35 12.28 -15.24 4.57
CA GLY A 35 12.08 -15.74 3.20
C GLY A 35 10.72 -15.40 2.58
N ASP A 36 9.76 -14.89 3.36
CA ASP A 36 8.43 -14.50 2.88
C ASP A 36 8.30 -12.98 2.59
N GLU A 37 9.42 -12.23 2.64
CA GLU A 37 9.43 -10.77 2.50
C GLU A 37 8.77 -10.30 1.20
N ALA A 38 9.02 -10.99 0.09
CA ALA A 38 8.46 -10.62 -1.21
C ALA A 38 6.94 -10.83 -1.28
N SER A 39 6.44 -11.89 -0.65
CA SER A 39 5.02 -12.20 -0.55
C SER A 39 4.29 -11.17 0.31
N LEU A 40 4.84 -10.89 1.50
CA LEU A 40 4.32 -9.88 2.42
C LEU A 40 4.34 -8.48 1.81
N MET A 41 5.37 -8.16 1.02
CA MET A 41 5.46 -6.89 0.28
C MET A 41 4.38 -6.79 -0.79
N SER A 42 4.21 -7.83 -1.62
CA SER A 42 3.16 -7.89 -2.64
C SER A 42 1.77 -7.73 -2.01
N ARG A 43 1.53 -8.44 -0.90
CA ARG A 43 0.28 -8.35 -0.15
C ARG A 43 0.03 -6.95 0.41
N ALA A 44 1.04 -6.31 1.00
CA ALA A 44 0.91 -4.95 1.52
C ALA A 44 0.55 -3.92 0.44
N ILE A 45 1.08 -4.09 -0.78
CA ILE A 45 0.73 -3.25 -1.92
C ILE A 45 -0.73 -3.47 -2.35
N GLN A 46 -1.16 -4.74 -2.43
CA GLN A 46 -2.54 -5.08 -2.77
C GLN A 46 -3.54 -4.52 -1.76
N GLU A 47 -3.25 -4.66 -0.46
CA GLU A 47 -4.11 -4.12 0.59
C GLU A 47 -4.14 -2.58 0.59
N ALA A 48 -3.01 -1.91 0.29
CA ALA A 48 -2.99 -0.47 0.12
C ALA A 48 -3.87 0.01 -1.06
N ILE A 49 -3.86 -0.72 -2.18
CA ILE A 49 -4.72 -0.42 -3.33
C ILE A 49 -6.19 -0.63 -2.95
N GLN A 50 -6.51 -1.73 -2.26
CA GLN A 50 -7.87 -2.01 -1.83
C GLN A 50 -8.40 -0.95 -0.85
N LEU A 51 -7.56 -0.45 0.06
CA LEU A 51 -7.90 0.67 0.93
C LEU A 51 -8.21 1.93 0.13
N ALA A 52 -7.37 2.28 -0.86
CA ALA A 52 -7.60 3.44 -1.71
C ALA A 52 -8.92 3.32 -2.50
N GLN A 53 -9.20 2.16 -3.09
CA GLN A 53 -10.45 1.90 -3.81
C GLN A 53 -11.68 1.96 -2.89
N THR A 54 -11.53 1.48 -1.65
CA THR A 54 -12.62 1.52 -0.66
C THR A 54 -12.92 2.96 -0.26
N ILE A 55 -11.90 3.77 -0.01
CA ILE A 55 -12.08 5.21 0.28
C ILE A 55 -12.76 5.90 -0.88
N ASP A 56 -12.28 5.69 -2.11
CA ASP A 56 -12.86 6.27 -3.33
C ASP A 56 -14.35 5.93 -3.44
N HIS A 57 -14.71 4.66 -3.23
CA HIS A 57 -16.11 4.21 -3.23
C HIS A 57 -16.95 4.91 -2.16
N PHE A 58 -16.45 5.05 -0.92
CA PHE A 58 -17.18 5.72 0.15
C PHE A 58 -17.35 7.22 -0.07
N VAL A 59 -16.35 7.89 -0.64
CA VAL A 59 -16.43 9.32 -0.96
C VAL A 59 -17.41 9.57 -2.10
N ILE A 60 -17.36 8.77 -3.17
CA ILE A 60 -18.31 8.89 -4.30
C ILE A 60 -19.74 8.59 -3.84
N ALA A 61 -19.93 7.57 -2.99
CA ALA A 61 -21.25 7.23 -2.46
C ALA A 61 -21.85 8.32 -1.57
N ASP A 62 -21.02 9.15 -0.92
CA ASP A 62 -21.46 10.31 -0.12
C ASP A 62 -21.88 11.48 -1.03
N ASP A 63 -21.15 11.69 -2.13
CA ASP A 63 -21.45 12.72 -3.15
C ASP A 63 -22.70 12.39 -4.01
N GLU A 64 -23.17 11.13 -4.06
CA GLU A 64 -24.38 10.74 -4.80
C GLU A 64 -25.69 10.98 -4.03
N VAL A 65 -25.64 11.35 -2.75
CA VAL A 65 -26.84 11.48 -1.89
C VAL A 65 -27.38 12.92 -1.78
N ASP A 66 -26.78 13.89 -2.47
CA ASP A 66 -27.21 15.31 -2.52
C ASP A 66 -27.94 15.69 -3.83
#